data_AF-A0A3N0A3A3-F1
#
_entry.id   AF-A0A3N0A3A3-F1
#
_cell.length_a   1.000
_cell.length_b   1.000
_cell.length_c   1.000
_cell.angle_alpha   90.00
_cell.angle_beta   90.00
_cell.angle_gamma   90.00
#
_symmetry.space_group_name_H-M   'P 1'
#
loop_
_entity.id
_entity.type
_entity.pdbx_description
1 polymer ?
#
loop_
_entity_poly.entity_id
_entity_poly.type
_entity_poly.pdbx_seq_one_letter_code
_entity_poly.pdbx_strand_id
1 'polypeptide(L)'
;MDLKVRINNVHGSQMAAKITGTFVIDENTFRFSAIAFGRIGGQNVGAKLSKVTQTELKKLGYDEEEVVMLLQKNLLEGDLDLPAGLKKETFAD
;
A
#
# COMPACT_ATOMS: atom_id res chain seq x y z
N MET A 1 -13.49 -5.69 -6.19
CA MET A 1 -12.31 -5.37 -7.02
C MET A 1 -11.14 -6.19 -6.50
N ASP A 2 -10.38 -6.84 -7.37
CA ASP A 2 -9.13 -7.53 -6.99
C ASP A 2 -7.98 -6.52 -7.12
N LEU A 3 -7.20 -6.35 -6.05
CA LEU A 3 -6.12 -5.36 -6.02
C LEU A 3 -4.84 -6.04 -5.53
N LYS A 4 -3.89 -6.22 -6.44
CA LYS A 4 -2.62 -6.87 -6.13
C LYS A 4 -1.59 -5.82 -5.75
N VAL A 5 -1.11 -5.86 -4.51
CA VAL A 5 -0.16 -4.87 -3.98
C VAL A 5 1.25 -5.43 -4.00
N ARG A 6 2.18 -4.66 -4.54
CA ARG A 6 3.61 -4.94 -4.49
C ARG A 6 4.36 -3.82 -3.78
N ILE A 7 5.14 -4.18 -2.78
CA ILE A 7 6.03 -3.24 -2.08
C ILE A 7 7.33 -3.11 -2.88
N ASN A 8 7.73 -1.89 -3.21
CA ASN A 8 9.01 -1.61 -3.87
C ASN A 8 10.10 -1.25 -2.86
N ASN A 9 9.75 -0.46 -1.83
CA ASN A 9 10.70 -0.03 -0.82
C ASN A 9 9.98 0.29 0.49
N VAL A 10 10.68 0.04 1.60
CA VAL A 10 10.27 0.44 2.94
C VAL A 10 11.43 1.16 3.59
N HIS A 11 11.21 2.38 4.05
CA HIS A 11 12.22 3.20 4.70
C HIS A 11 11.68 3.80 5.99
N GLY A 12 12.32 3.52 7.11
CA GLY A 12 11.95 4.06 8.41
C GLY A 12 12.29 3.09 9.55
N SER A 13 11.67 3.31 10.70
CA SER A 13 11.85 2.51 11.90
C SER A 13 10.57 1.77 12.28
N GLN A 14 10.63 0.97 13.34
CA GLN A 14 9.43 0.32 13.88
C GLN A 14 8.36 1.30 14.41
N MET A 15 8.71 2.55 14.70
CA MET A 15 7.73 3.55 15.11
C MET A 15 6.94 4.11 13.92
N ALA A 16 7.63 4.30 12.79
CA ALA A 16 7.04 4.80 11.55
C ALA A 16 7.89 4.40 10.34
N ALA A 17 7.24 3.87 9.32
CA ALA A 17 7.87 3.51 8.06
C ALA A 17 7.13 4.13 6.87
N LYS A 18 7.90 4.71 5.95
CA LYS A 18 7.41 5.09 4.63
C LYS A 18 7.49 3.88 3.71
N ILE A 19 6.36 3.54 3.13
CA ILE A 19 6.21 2.48 2.16
C ILE A 19 5.99 3.12 0.79
N THR A 20 6.69 2.64 -0.22
CA THR A 20 6.40 2.96 -1.62
C THR A 20 6.21 1.67 -2.37
N GLY A 21 5.21 1.64 -3.25
CA GLY A 21 4.87 0.44 -3.97
C GLY A 21 4.09 0.71 -5.23
N THR A 22 3.68 -0.38 -5.85
CA THR A 22 2.71 -0.40 -6.94
C THR A 22 1.53 -1.26 -6.58
N PHE A 23 0.36 -0.96 -7.11
CA PHE A 23 -0.77 -1.87 -7.11
C PHE A 23 -1.31 -2.06 -8.52
N VAL A 24 -1.91 -3.22 -8.75
CA VAL A 24 -2.52 -3.60 -10.02
C VAL A 24 -4.01 -3.76 -9.84
N ILE A 25 -4.80 -3.13 -10.70
CA ILE A 25 -6.24 -3.35 -10.86
C ILE A 25 -6.46 -3.71 -12.32
N ASP A 26 -7.04 -4.88 -12.55
CA ASP A 26 -7.14 -5.51 -13.87
C ASP A 26 -5.75 -5.64 -14.53
N GLU A 27 -5.48 -4.86 -15.59
CA GLU A 27 -4.20 -4.84 -16.31
C GLU A 27 -3.41 -3.53 -16.10
N ASN A 28 -3.92 -2.63 -15.26
CA ASN A 28 -3.34 -1.30 -15.03
C ASN A 28 -2.50 -1.28 -13.76
N THR A 29 -1.27 -0.76 -13.86
CA THR A 29 -0.35 -0.63 -12.74
C THR A 29 -0.23 0.82 -12.30
N PHE A 30 -0.43 1.06 -11.01
CA PHE A 30 -0.39 2.39 -10.40
C PHE A 30 0.64 2.44 -9.27
N ARG A 31 1.16 3.63 -8.99
CA ARG A 31 2.09 3.87 -7.87
C ARG A 31 1.34 4.40 -6.66
N PHE A 32 1.82 4.01 -5.48
CA PHE A 32 1.35 4.57 -4.21
C PHE A 32 2.50 4.88 -3.27
N SER A 33 2.21 5.72 -2.29
CA SER A 33 3.01 5.87 -1.08
C SER A 33 2.12 5.70 0.13
N ALA A 34 2.63 5.08 1.17
CA ALA A 34 1.91 4.93 2.43
C ALA A 34 2.84 5.22 3.61
N ILE A 35 2.26 5.63 4.72
CA ILE A 35 2.96 5.71 6.01
C ILE A 35 2.32 4.68 6.93
N ALA A 36 3.13 3.76 7.41
CA ALA A 36 2.75 2.79 8.43
C ALA A 36 3.30 3.23 9.79
N PHE A 37 2.47 3.14 10.83
CA PHE A 37 2.82 3.41 12.23
C PHE A 37 2.43 2.20 13.10
N GLY A 38 3.27 1.79 14.05
CA GLY A 38 2.79 1.10 15.26
C GLY A 38 3.53 -0.15 15.76
N ARG A 39 3.29 -0.40 17.07
CA ARG A 39 3.61 -1.59 17.89
C ARG A 39 2.30 -2.31 18.29
N ILE A 40 2.38 -3.41 19.05
CA ILE A 40 1.27 -4.34 19.37
C ILE A 40 -0.03 -3.62 19.79
N GLY A 41 -1.12 -3.87 19.04
CA GLY A 41 -2.49 -3.39 19.31
C GLY A 41 -2.98 -2.18 18.49
N GLY A 42 -2.12 -1.51 17.71
CA GLY A 42 -2.48 -0.24 17.04
C GLY A 42 -1.72 0.06 15.75
N GLN A 43 -1.61 -0.91 14.84
CA GLN A 43 -1.05 -0.66 13.51
C GLN A 43 -2.01 0.22 12.69
N ASN A 44 -1.50 1.34 12.18
CA ASN A 44 -2.23 2.22 11.28
C ASN A 44 -1.43 2.41 9.99
N VAL A 45 -2.10 2.34 8.85
CA VAL A 45 -1.51 2.68 7.55
C VAL A 45 -2.37 3.73 6.86
N GLY A 46 -1.73 4.82 6.43
CA GLY A 46 -2.35 5.83 5.59
C GLY A 46 -1.74 5.78 4.20
N ALA A 47 -2.52 5.39 3.19
CA ALA A 47 -2.09 5.37 1.80
C ALA A 47 -2.47 6.69 1.12
N LYS A 48 -1.61 7.15 0.21
CA LYS A 48 -1.84 8.33 -0.63
C LYS A 48 -1.49 8.03 -2.07
N LEU A 49 -2.36 8.49 -2.96
CA LEU A 49 -2.18 8.43 -4.41
C LEU A 49 -1.75 9.78 -4.95
N SER A 50 -1.01 9.77 -6.05
CA SER A 50 -0.70 11.01 -6.77
C SER A 50 -1.95 11.51 -7.51
N LYS A 51 -2.02 12.82 -7.80
CA LYS A 51 -3.10 13.39 -8.62
C LYS A 51 -3.21 12.73 -10.01
N VAL A 52 -2.07 12.32 -10.58
CA VAL A 52 -2.02 11.61 -11.86
C VAL A 52 -2.72 10.26 -11.74
N THR A 53 -2.36 9.49 -10.73
CA THR A 53 -2.98 8.19 -10.43
C THR A 53 -4.48 8.31 -10.18
N GLN A 54 -4.92 9.28 -9.37
CA GLN A 54 -6.35 9.55 -9.14
C GLN A 54 -7.09 9.86 -10.45
N THR A 55 -6.48 10.69 -11.31
CA THR A 55 -7.06 11.04 -12.61
C THR A 55 -7.17 9.82 -13.53
N GLU A 56 -6.16 8.95 -13.54
CA GLU A 56 -6.17 7.72 -14.34
C GLU A 56 -7.22 6.73 -13.83
N LEU A 57 -7.31 6.51 -12.52
CA LEU A 57 -8.35 5.66 -11.91
C LEU A 57 -9.75 6.14 -12.29
N LYS A 58 -10.00 7.45 -12.18
CA LYS A 58 -11.28 8.04 -12.54
C LYS A 58 -11.61 7.87 -14.03
N LYS A 59 -10.62 8.00 -14.92
CA LYS A 59 -10.80 7.76 -16.37
C LYS A 59 -11.17 6.33 -16.69
N LEU A 60 -10.71 5.38 -15.89
CA LEU A 60 -11.00 3.95 -16.01
C LEU A 60 -12.30 3.55 -15.28
N GLY A 61 -12.96 4.49 -14.61
CA GLY A 61 -14.24 4.27 -13.93
C GLY A 61 -14.13 3.76 -12.50
N TYR A 62 -12.95 3.78 -11.89
CA TYR A 62 -12.77 3.40 -10.50
C TYR A 62 -13.05 4.58 -9.55
N ASP A 63 -13.58 4.25 -8.38
CA ASP A 63 -13.72 5.17 -7.25
C ASP A 63 -12.38 5.28 -6.50
N GLU A 64 -11.84 6.50 -6.38
CA GLU A 64 -10.54 6.71 -5.75
C GLU A 64 -10.53 6.42 -4.25
N GLU A 65 -11.65 6.66 -3.55
CA GLU A 65 -11.76 6.43 -2.12
C GLU A 65 -11.85 4.92 -1.83
N GLU A 66 -12.61 4.18 -2.63
CA GLU A 66 -12.69 2.71 -2.56
C GLU A 66 -11.32 2.07 -2.80
N VAL A 67 -10.59 2.54 -3.82
CA VAL A 67 -9.23 2.05 -4.13
C VAL A 67 -8.27 2.32 -2.97
N VAL A 68 -8.30 3.52 -2.38
CA VAL A 68 -7.45 3.87 -1.22
C VAL A 68 -7.80 3.01 -0.01
N MET A 69 -9.09 2.81 0.27
CA MET A 69 -9.56 1.97 1.37
C MET A 69 -9.08 0.53 1.23
N LEU A 70 -9.22 -0.06 0.03
CA LEU A 70 -8.79 -1.43 -0.25
C LEU A 70 -7.26 -1.58 -0.17
N LEU A 71 -6.52 -0.60 -0.71
CA LEU A 71 -5.06 -0.55 -0.61
C LEU A 71 -4.60 -0.50 0.86
N GLN A 72 -5.23 0.34 1.70
CA GLN A 72 -4.93 0.40 3.13
C GLN A 72 -5.23 -0.92 3.84
N LYS A 73 -6.36 -1.56 3.50
CA LYS A 73 -6.73 -2.86 4.05
C LYS A 73 -5.68 -3.93 3.71
N ASN A 74 -5.27 -4.05 2.44
CA ASN A 74 -4.22 -5.00 2.03
C ASN A 74 -2.88 -4.76 2.75
N LEU A 75 -2.52 -3.49 2.95
CA LEU A 75 -1.31 -3.10 3.71
C LEU A 75 -1.39 -3.49 5.20
N LEU A 76 -2.58 -3.44 5.82
CA LEU A 76 -2.78 -3.85 7.22
C LEU A 76 -2.80 -5.37 7.38
N GLU A 77 -3.48 -6.08 6.48
CA GLU A 77 -3.63 -7.54 6.55
C GLU A 77 -2.39 -8.29 6.04
N GLY A 78 -1.47 -7.59 5.37
CA GLY A 78 -0.23 -8.17 4.87
C GLY A 78 -0.43 -9.02 3.62
N ASP A 79 -1.50 -8.79 2.85
CA ASP A 79 -1.74 -9.38 1.53
C ASP A 79 -0.93 -8.63 0.46
N LEU A 80 0.38 -8.91 0.42
CA LEU A 80 1.38 -8.12 -0.29
C LEU A 80 2.44 -9.02 -0.93
N ASP A 81 2.88 -8.65 -2.14
CA ASP A 81 4.16 -9.08 -2.70
C ASP A 81 5.31 -8.24 -2.13
N LEU A 82 6.28 -8.90 -1.50
CA LEU A 82 7.45 -8.28 -0.88
C LEU A 82 8.71 -8.41 -1.77
N PRO A 83 9.62 -7.44 -1.75
CA PRO A 83 10.91 -7.57 -2.43
C PRO A 83 11.78 -8.63 -1.73
N ALA A 84 12.65 -9.29 -2.51
CA ALA A 84 13.58 -10.29 -1.97
C ALA A 84 14.43 -9.69 -0.84
N GLY A 85 14.46 -10.37 0.33
CA GLY A 85 15.21 -9.94 1.51
C GLY A 85 14.40 -9.15 2.55
N LEU A 86 13.16 -8.75 2.24
CA LEU A 86 12.24 -8.12 3.20
C LEU A 86 11.27 -9.18 3.74
N LYS A 87 11.42 -9.59 5.00
CA LYS A 87 10.52 -10.58 5.62
C LYS A 87 9.36 -9.87 6.33
N LYS A 88 8.18 -10.50 6.35
CA LYS A 88 7.02 -10.02 7.14
C LYS A 88 7.38 -9.85 8.63
N GLU A 89 8.24 -10.74 9.14
CA GLU A 89 8.82 -10.74 10.49
C GLU A 89 9.72 -9.52 10.78
N THR A 90 10.12 -8.73 9.78
CA THR A 90 10.85 -7.47 10.04
C THR A 90 9.94 -6.40 10.68
N PHE A 91 8.63 -6.60 10.60
CA PHE A 91 7.60 -5.67 11.06
C PHE A 91 6.85 -6.12 12.32
N ALA A 92 7.01 -7.39 12.71
CA ALA A 92 6.51 -7.94 13.97
C ALA A 92 7.71 -8.27 14.87
N ASP A 93 7.56 -8.13 16.17
CA ASP A 93 8.58 -8.56 17.14
C ASP A 93 8.79 -10.09 17.07
#